data_AF-A0A3P9NI32-F1
#
_entry.id   AF-A0A3P9NI32-F1
#
_cell.length_a   1.000
_cell.length_b   1.000
_cell.length_c   1.000
_cell.angle_alpha   90.00
_cell.angle_beta   90.00
_cell.angle_gamma   90.00
#
_symmetry.space_group_name_H-M   'P 1'
#
loop_
_entity.id
_entity.type
_entity.pdbx_description
1 polymer ?
#
loop_
_entity_poly.entity_id
_entity_poly.type
_entity_poly.pdbx_seq_one_letter_code
_entity_poly.pdbx_strand_id
1 'polypeptide(L)'
;MHYSHKSELALICAASLEQGWPGNHWLWCWTQWFETDNPSSHEDMENLAKIVRKHPGQICPDPIDIEARTLSGLTPEEAGDIIQITGRGFICRKRNRPDRQCEDYKVRFSCPLPYCGDIVCWTNWYARDDPSVTSEWETLEDLQSENPGEICQEPVYIQTVSTHTLSPASYTGENFFVCNEAAGLICRQKDQMPGTCRDHKIRFGCPCR
;
A
#
# COMPACT_ATOMS: atom_id res chain seq x y z
N MET A 1 23.79 11.38 -24.46
CA MET A 1 22.40 11.73 -24.07
C MET A 1 22.17 11.15 -22.68
N HIS A 2 22.23 11.96 -21.63
CA HIS A 2 21.92 11.53 -20.26
C HIS A 2 20.44 11.77 -20.01
N TYR A 3 19.66 10.69 -19.94
CA TYR A 3 18.30 10.74 -19.43
C TYR A 3 18.38 10.99 -17.92
N SER A 4 17.79 12.10 -17.50
CA SER A 4 17.79 12.59 -16.13
C SER A 4 16.69 11.89 -15.33
N HIS A 5 17.05 11.25 -14.22
CA HIS A 5 16.20 10.66 -13.17
C HIS A 5 15.30 11.72 -12.45
N LYS A 6 14.70 12.66 -13.18
CA LYS A 6 13.89 13.76 -12.62
C LYS A 6 12.46 13.36 -12.28
N SER A 7 11.96 12.25 -12.83
CA SER A 7 10.56 11.84 -12.68
C SER A 7 10.27 10.99 -11.44
N GLU A 8 11.26 10.28 -10.89
CA GLU A 8 11.03 9.43 -9.71
C GLU A 8 10.96 10.25 -8.42
N LEU A 9 11.87 11.21 -8.20
CA LEU A 9 11.89 12.03 -6.97
C LEU A 9 10.60 12.84 -6.76
N ALA A 10 9.92 13.26 -7.83
CA ALA A 10 8.67 14.01 -7.76
C ALA A 10 7.47 13.14 -7.36
N LEU A 11 7.47 11.84 -7.66
CA LEU A 11 6.41 10.92 -7.21
C LEU A 11 6.52 10.63 -5.70
N ILE A 12 7.74 10.59 -5.15
CA ILE A 12 7.95 10.17 -3.75
C ILE A 12 7.49 11.26 -2.77
N CYS A 13 7.50 12.53 -3.19
CA CYS A 13 6.98 13.64 -2.39
C CYS A 13 5.47 13.84 -2.49
N ALA A 14 4.81 13.15 -3.42
CA ALA A 14 3.39 13.28 -3.71
C ALA A 14 2.57 12.08 -3.23
N ALA A 15 2.93 11.45 -2.11
CA ALA A 15 2.04 10.51 -1.41
C ALA A 15 0.88 11.26 -0.70
N SER A 16 0.25 12.20 -1.41
CA SER A 16 -1.00 12.83 -1.02
C SER A 16 -2.15 12.02 -1.62
N LEU A 17 -3.01 11.50 -0.74
CA LEU A 17 -4.28 10.80 -1.04
C LEU A 17 -5.31 11.63 -1.83
N GLU A 18 -4.94 12.77 -2.37
CA GLU A 18 -5.83 13.64 -3.13
C GLU A 18 -5.08 14.19 -4.32
N GLN A 19 -5.28 13.59 -5.50
CA GLN A 19 -5.66 14.21 -6.76
C GLN A 19 -5.68 13.11 -7.85
N GLY A 20 -6.83 12.93 -8.49
CA GLY A 20 -7.06 11.86 -9.46
C GLY A 20 -6.05 11.83 -10.59
N TRP A 21 -5.31 10.73 -10.70
CA TRP A 21 -4.67 10.26 -11.92
C TRP A 21 -5.43 9.03 -12.43
N PRO A 22 -5.58 8.86 -13.76
CA PRO A 22 -6.25 7.69 -14.31
C PRO A 22 -5.33 6.48 -14.19
N GLY A 23 -5.39 5.79 -13.04
CA GLY A 23 -4.58 4.60 -12.77
C GLY A 23 -4.45 4.28 -11.28
N ASN A 24 -5.56 4.07 -10.59
CA ASN A 24 -5.63 3.78 -9.15
C ASN A 24 -5.21 2.34 -8.82
N HIS A 25 -4.01 1.91 -9.22
CA HIS A 25 -3.48 0.56 -8.95
C HIS A 25 -2.75 0.45 -7.59
N TRP A 26 -2.65 1.53 -6.81
CA TRP A 26 -1.81 1.61 -5.60
C TRP A 26 -2.58 1.65 -4.26
N LEU A 27 -3.89 1.42 -4.27
CA LEU A 27 -4.75 1.36 -3.06
C LEU A 27 -5.27 -0.04 -2.74
N TRP A 28 -4.83 -1.05 -3.50
CA TRP A 28 -5.31 -2.43 -3.42
C TRP A 28 -4.21 -3.32 -2.87
N CYS A 29 -4.57 -4.16 -1.91
CA CYS A 29 -3.68 -5.14 -1.30
C CYS A 29 -4.33 -6.52 -1.30
N TRP A 30 -3.48 -7.54 -1.15
CA TRP A 30 -3.96 -8.90 -0.95
C TRP A 30 -4.25 -9.13 0.53
N THR A 31 -5.45 -9.62 0.83
CA THR A 31 -5.77 -10.12 2.17
C THR A 31 -4.84 -11.28 2.56
N GLN A 32 -4.92 -11.69 3.83
CA GLN A 32 -4.43 -13.01 4.22
C GLN A 32 -5.13 -14.13 3.44
N TRP A 33 -4.55 -15.33 3.49
CA TRP A 33 -5.14 -16.53 2.92
C TRP A 33 -6.29 -17.04 3.80
N PHE A 34 -7.37 -17.47 3.16
CA PHE A 34 -8.54 -18.09 3.76
C PHE A 34 -8.76 -19.47 3.13
N GLU A 35 -9.14 -20.44 3.95
CA GLU A 35 -9.60 -21.77 3.55
C GLU A 35 -10.90 -22.00 4.33
N THR A 36 -11.95 -22.43 3.65
CA THR A 36 -13.24 -22.61 4.31
C THR A 36 -13.87 -23.97 4.16
N ASP A 37 -13.32 -24.84 3.30
CA ASP A 37 -13.75 -26.22 3.09
C ASP A 37 -12.58 -27.17 2.79
N ASN A 38 -12.61 -28.38 3.37
CA ASN A 38 -11.91 -29.52 2.77
C ASN A 38 -12.68 -29.95 1.51
N PRO A 39 -12.02 -30.40 0.43
CA PRO A 39 -12.71 -30.82 -0.78
C PRO A 39 -13.72 -31.91 -0.43
N SER A 40 -15.01 -31.62 -0.64
CA SER A 40 -15.99 -32.69 -0.72
C SER A 40 -15.59 -33.58 -1.88
N SER A 41 -15.93 -34.87 -1.86
CA SER A 41 -15.46 -35.87 -2.84
C SER A 41 -15.75 -35.57 -4.33
N HIS A 42 -16.41 -34.46 -4.63
CA HIS A 42 -16.84 -34.07 -5.97
C HIS A 42 -16.59 -32.59 -6.33
N GLU A 43 -16.58 -31.66 -5.37
CA GLU A 43 -16.45 -30.22 -5.63
C GLU A 43 -15.78 -29.50 -4.44
N ASP A 44 -14.84 -28.59 -4.75
CA ASP A 44 -14.29 -27.63 -3.79
C ASP A 44 -14.77 -26.22 -4.15
N MET A 45 -15.33 -25.51 -3.16
CA MET A 45 -15.97 -24.21 -3.35
C MET A 45 -15.61 -23.24 -2.23
N GLU A 46 -14.66 -22.36 -2.55
CA GLU A 46 -14.31 -21.22 -1.71
C GLU A 46 -15.24 -20.04 -2.02
N ASN A 47 -16.41 -20.07 -1.38
CA ASN A 47 -17.49 -19.10 -1.57
C ASN A 47 -17.24 -17.82 -0.74
N LEU A 48 -17.14 -16.68 -1.43
CA LEU A 48 -16.86 -15.38 -0.79
C LEU A 48 -17.85 -15.05 0.33
N ALA A 49 -19.15 -15.28 0.14
CA ALA A 49 -20.16 -14.99 1.17
C ALA A 49 -20.00 -15.89 2.41
N LYS A 50 -19.54 -17.12 2.23
CA LYS A 50 -19.25 -18.04 3.34
C LYS A 50 -17.99 -17.59 4.08
N ILE A 51 -16.94 -17.22 3.36
CA ILE A 51 -15.69 -16.72 3.92
C ILE A 51 -15.92 -15.41 4.68
N VAL A 52 -16.61 -14.42 4.09
CA VAL A 52 -16.97 -13.15 4.74
C VAL A 52 -17.75 -13.35 6.04
N ARG A 53 -18.66 -14.33 6.07
CA ARG A 53 -19.41 -14.67 7.29
C ARG A 53 -18.54 -15.30 8.38
N LYS A 54 -17.53 -16.10 8.01
CA LYS A 54 -16.55 -16.68 8.96
C LYS A 54 -15.51 -15.64 9.42
N HIS A 55 -15.19 -14.66 8.57
CA HIS A 55 -14.17 -13.64 8.79
C HIS A 55 -14.75 -12.22 8.62
N PRO A 56 -15.66 -11.79 9.51
CA PRO A 56 -16.33 -10.50 9.38
C PRO A 56 -15.33 -9.35 9.42
N GLY A 57 -15.43 -8.44 8.44
CA GLY A 57 -14.59 -7.24 8.34
C GLY A 57 -13.18 -7.46 7.78
N GLN A 58 -12.77 -8.69 7.47
CA GLN A 58 -11.43 -8.98 6.94
C GLN A 58 -11.38 -9.04 5.41
N ILE A 59 -12.54 -9.00 4.75
CA ILE A 59 -12.66 -9.03 3.30
C ILE A 59 -13.66 -7.96 2.90
N CYS A 60 -13.32 -7.20 1.86
CA CYS A 60 -14.19 -6.18 1.32
C CYS A 60 -15.45 -6.79 0.69
N PRO A 61 -16.59 -6.06 0.68
CA PRO A 61 -17.81 -6.55 0.07
C PRO A 61 -17.69 -6.85 -1.44
N ASP A 62 -16.77 -6.16 -2.12
CA ASP A 62 -16.54 -6.29 -3.56
C ASP A 62 -15.03 -6.33 -3.88
N PRO A 63 -14.40 -7.53 -3.81
CA PRO A 63 -13.00 -7.72 -4.18
C PRO A 63 -12.77 -7.49 -5.67
N ILE A 64 -11.63 -6.88 -6.00
CA ILE A 64 -11.22 -6.69 -7.41
C ILE A 64 -10.66 -7.96 -8.02
N ASP A 65 -9.99 -8.77 -7.22
CA ASP A 65 -9.34 -10.00 -7.69
C ASP A 65 -9.34 -11.08 -6.62
N ILE A 66 -9.11 -12.31 -7.05
CA ILE A 66 -9.00 -13.49 -6.20
C ILE A 66 -7.85 -14.37 -6.69
N GLU A 67 -6.98 -14.73 -5.76
CA GLU A 67 -5.93 -15.70 -6.01
C GLU A 67 -6.26 -16.99 -5.26
N ALA A 68 -6.07 -18.13 -5.92
CA ALA A 68 -6.23 -19.46 -5.34
C ALA A 68 -4.93 -20.26 -5.45
N ARG A 69 -4.60 -21.00 -4.40
CA ARG A 69 -3.45 -21.92 -4.34
C ARG A 69 -3.86 -23.20 -3.67
N THR A 70 -3.28 -24.32 -4.08
CA THR A 70 -3.40 -25.54 -3.29
C THR A 70 -2.79 -25.34 -1.90
N LEU A 71 -3.13 -26.18 -0.93
CA LEU A 71 -2.46 -26.15 0.38
C LEU A 71 -0.94 -26.38 0.27
N SER A 72 -0.50 -27.10 -0.76
CA SER A 72 0.91 -27.30 -1.11
C SER A 72 1.56 -26.11 -1.86
N GLY A 73 0.79 -25.09 -2.24
CA GLY A 73 1.27 -23.85 -2.85
C GLY A 73 1.23 -23.79 -4.38
N LEU A 74 0.73 -24.83 -5.05
CA LEU A 74 0.61 -24.87 -6.51
C LEU A 74 -0.51 -23.92 -6.98
N THR A 75 -0.35 -23.35 -8.17
CA THR A 75 -1.49 -22.80 -8.92
C THR A 75 -2.47 -23.91 -9.30
N PRO A 76 -3.73 -23.58 -9.59
CA PRO A 76 -4.66 -24.53 -10.19
C PRO A 76 -4.19 -25.12 -11.52
N GLU A 77 -3.47 -24.35 -12.33
CA GLU A 77 -2.90 -24.82 -13.59
C GLU A 77 -1.81 -25.88 -13.36
N GLU A 78 -0.89 -25.65 -12.43
CA GLU A 78 0.14 -26.61 -12.05
C GLU A 78 -0.43 -27.86 -11.40
N ALA A 79 -1.48 -27.70 -10.58
CA ALA A 79 -2.22 -28.83 -10.05
C ALA A 79 -2.82 -29.65 -11.21
N GLY A 80 -3.32 -28.99 -12.26
CA GLY A 80 -4.00 -29.58 -13.42
C GLY A 80 -5.52 -29.59 -13.29
N ASP A 81 -6.06 -28.68 -12.47
CA ASP A 81 -7.49 -28.53 -12.19
C ASP A 81 -8.14 -27.48 -13.07
N ILE A 82 -9.44 -27.67 -13.35
CA ILE A 82 -10.24 -26.69 -14.08
C ILE A 82 -10.94 -25.82 -13.05
N ILE A 83 -10.65 -24.53 -13.05
CA ILE A 83 -11.21 -23.59 -12.10
C ILE A 83 -12.14 -22.58 -12.75
N GLN A 84 -13.08 -22.09 -11.97
CA GLN A 84 -13.92 -20.96 -12.31
C GLN A 84 -13.83 -19.92 -11.19
N ILE A 85 -13.14 -18.82 -11.49
CA ILE A 85 -13.14 -17.61 -10.66
C ILE A 85 -14.35 -16.77 -11.03
N THR A 86 -15.11 -16.33 -10.03
CA THR A 86 -16.24 -15.42 -10.20
C THR A 86 -16.12 -14.31 -9.16
N GLY A 87 -16.82 -13.18 -9.35
CA GLY A 87 -16.95 -12.16 -8.30
C GLY A 87 -17.63 -12.65 -7.00
N ARG A 88 -18.01 -13.94 -6.94
CA ARG A 88 -18.63 -14.59 -5.77
C ARG A 88 -17.73 -15.67 -5.14
N GLY A 89 -16.51 -15.87 -5.64
CA GLY A 89 -15.55 -16.83 -5.10
C GLY A 89 -14.89 -17.72 -6.17
N PHE A 90 -14.21 -18.75 -5.67
CA PHE A 90 -13.47 -19.74 -6.46
C PHE A 90 -14.19 -21.08 -6.44
N ILE A 91 -14.28 -21.72 -7.61
CA ILE A 91 -14.89 -23.05 -7.76
C ILE A 91 -13.91 -23.93 -8.52
N CYS A 92 -13.49 -25.05 -7.93
CA CYS A 92 -12.81 -26.10 -8.67
C CYS A 92 -13.84 -27.07 -9.26
N ARG A 93 -13.65 -27.42 -10.54
CA ARG A 93 -14.45 -28.43 -11.23
C ARG A 93 -13.57 -29.58 -11.68
N LYS A 94 -14.05 -30.79 -11.42
CA LYS A 94 -13.45 -32.03 -11.92
C LYS A 94 -13.38 -31.99 -13.46
N ARG A 95 -12.26 -32.43 -14.03
CA ARG A 95 -12.24 -32.84 -15.44
C ARG A 95 -13.10 -34.11 -15.58
N ASN A 96 -13.65 -34.40 -16.76
CA ASN A 96 -14.39 -35.65 -17.06
C ASN A 96 -13.49 -36.90 -17.04
N ARG A 97 -12.68 -37.09 -15.99
CA ARG A 97 -11.84 -38.26 -15.74
C ARG A 97 -12.26 -38.88 -14.40
N PRO A 98 -12.48 -40.21 -14.33
CA PRO A 98 -13.04 -40.87 -13.15
C PRO A 98 -12.21 -40.66 -11.86
N ASP A 99 -10.88 -40.64 -11.99
CA ASP A 99 -9.97 -40.82 -10.83
C ASP A 99 -9.37 -39.53 -10.26
N ARG A 100 -9.63 -38.37 -10.86
CA ARG A 100 -8.98 -37.11 -10.47
C ARG A 100 -9.93 -36.20 -9.70
N GLN A 101 -9.74 -36.04 -8.40
CA GLN A 101 -10.49 -35.09 -7.58
C GLN A 101 -9.85 -33.70 -7.63
N CYS A 102 -10.60 -32.66 -7.25
CA CYS A 102 -10.03 -31.34 -7.02
C CYS A 102 -9.03 -31.40 -5.87
N GLU A 103 -7.92 -30.68 -6.00
CA GLU A 103 -7.06 -30.41 -4.86
C GLU A 103 -7.77 -29.52 -3.84
N ASP A 104 -7.19 -29.45 -2.65
CA ASP A 104 -7.66 -28.57 -1.57
C ASP A 104 -7.04 -27.18 -1.73
N TYR A 105 -7.87 -26.13 -1.78
CA TYR A 105 -7.43 -24.77 -2.09
C TYR A 105 -7.64 -23.80 -0.92
N LYS A 106 -6.70 -22.85 -0.82
CA LYS A 106 -6.88 -21.60 -0.09
C LYS A 106 -6.96 -20.43 -1.05
N VAL A 107 -7.71 -19.41 -0.69
CA VAL A 107 -7.91 -18.19 -1.48
C VAL A 107 -7.52 -16.93 -0.73
N ARG A 108 -7.10 -15.90 -1.46
CA ARG A 108 -6.98 -14.54 -0.94
C ARG A 108 -7.58 -13.56 -1.93
N PHE A 109 -7.97 -12.39 -1.43
CA PHE A 109 -8.73 -11.41 -2.19
C PHE A 109 -7.94 -10.12 -2.32
N SER A 110 -8.00 -9.49 -3.48
CA SER A 110 -7.50 -8.14 -3.67
C SER A 110 -8.60 -7.15 -3.29
N CYS A 111 -8.36 -6.43 -2.19
CA CYS A 111 -9.30 -5.48 -1.62
C CYS A 111 -8.66 -4.10 -1.52
N PRO A 112 -9.45 -3.02 -1.42
CA PRO A 112 -8.89 -1.74 -1.08
C PRO A 112 -8.50 -1.73 0.40
N LEU A 113 -7.61 -0.82 0.79
CA LEU A 113 -7.48 -0.47 2.21
C LEU A 113 -8.87 -0.09 2.79
N PRO A 114 -9.17 -0.46 4.04
CA PRO A 114 -8.29 -1.07 5.04
C PRO A 114 -8.38 -2.61 5.16
N TYR A 115 -8.97 -3.33 4.20
CA TYR A 115 -9.32 -4.75 4.41
C TYR A 115 -8.12 -5.70 4.41
N CYS A 116 -6.99 -5.30 3.84
CA CYS A 116 -5.87 -6.19 3.50
C CYS A 116 -4.49 -5.62 3.83
N GLY A 117 -4.44 -4.42 4.39
CA GLY A 117 -3.24 -3.74 4.83
C GLY A 117 -3.54 -3.03 6.13
N ASP A 118 -2.50 -2.68 6.88
CA ASP A 118 -2.70 -2.00 8.15
C ASP A 118 -3.53 -0.73 7.94
N ILE A 119 -4.55 -0.52 8.79
CA ILE A 119 -5.29 0.74 8.81
C ILE A 119 -4.24 1.84 8.98
N VAL A 120 -4.22 2.84 8.11
CA VAL A 120 -3.21 3.90 8.21
C VAL A 120 -3.73 4.98 9.16
N CYS A 121 -3.00 5.18 10.25
CA CYS A 121 -3.19 6.29 11.18
C CYS A 121 -2.14 7.35 10.87
N TRP A 122 -2.60 8.56 10.53
CA TRP A 122 -1.72 9.70 10.33
C TRP A 122 -1.28 10.28 11.67
N THR A 123 0.01 10.57 11.79
CA THR A 123 0.55 11.33 12.91
C THR A 123 0.07 12.78 12.88
N ASN A 124 0.40 13.53 13.94
CA ASN A 124 0.36 14.99 13.88
C ASN A 124 1.28 15.51 12.78
N TRP A 125 1.08 16.78 12.40
CA TRP A 125 2.02 17.50 11.57
C TRP A 125 3.20 17.98 12.42
N TYR A 126 4.42 17.75 11.93
CA TYR A 126 5.66 18.19 12.54
C TYR A 126 6.35 19.19 11.62
N ALA A 127 6.85 20.27 12.19
CA ALA A 127 7.74 21.24 11.56
C ALA A 127 8.81 21.54 12.61
N ARG A 128 10.04 21.11 12.36
CA ARG A 128 11.11 21.27 13.34
C ARG A 128 11.73 22.66 13.25
N ASP A 129 11.97 23.14 12.03
CA ASP A 129 12.79 24.30 11.78
C ASP A 129 12.01 25.42 11.06
N ASP A 130 12.42 26.67 11.29
CA ASP A 130 12.16 27.80 10.38
C ASP A 130 13.35 27.82 9.41
N PRO A 131 13.17 27.84 8.07
CA PRO A 131 14.21 27.65 7.04
C PRO A 131 15.34 28.71 7.02
N SER A 132 15.42 29.50 8.09
CA SER A 132 16.12 30.76 8.26
C SER A 132 17.61 30.80 7.90
N VAL A 133 18.35 29.71 7.63
CA VAL A 133 19.74 29.91 7.17
C VAL A 133 20.43 28.92 6.21
N THR A 134 19.80 27.90 5.58
CA THR A 134 20.30 27.28 4.30
C THR A 134 19.69 25.93 3.95
N SER A 135 18.97 25.23 4.82
CA SER A 135 18.42 23.92 4.48
C SER A 135 17.27 23.55 5.41
N GLU A 136 16.31 22.80 4.88
CA GLU A 136 15.10 22.33 5.58
C GLU A 136 15.20 20.82 5.79
N TRP A 137 15.03 20.36 7.03
CA TRP A 137 15.34 18.99 7.46
C TRP A 137 14.27 18.46 8.41
N GLU A 138 13.30 17.74 7.86
CA GLU A 138 12.29 17.00 8.62
C GLU A 138 12.59 15.51 8.50
N THR A 139 13.76 15.10 8.99
CA THR A 139 14.17 13.69 8.92
C THR A 139 13.34 12.83 9.85
N LEU A 140 13.07 11.58 9.45
CA LEU A 140 12.33 10.63 10.28
C LEU A 140 13.06 10.35 11.60
N GLU A 141 14.37 10.14 11.55
CA GLU A 141 15.21 9.82 12.71
C GLU A 141 15.12 10.94 13.77
N ASP A 142 15.34 12.18 13.35
CA ASP A 142 15.34 13.29 14.29
C ASP A 142 13.91 13.51 14.85
N LEU A 143 12.86 13.34 14.02
CA LEU A 143 11.47 13.52 14.46
C LEU A 143 11.00 12.42 15.42
N GLN A 144 11.43 11.17 15.21
CA GLN A 144 11.19 10.07 16.14
C GLN A 144 11.91 10.30 17.48
N SER A 145 13.12 10.86 17.45
CA SER A 145 13.89 11.19 18.65
C SER A 145 13.23 12.28 19.49
N GLU A 146 12.65 13.29 18.84
CA GLU A 146 11.97 14.41 19.53
C GLU A 146 10.54 14.07 19.98
N ASN A 147 9.87 13.13 19.29
CA ASN A 147 8.48 12.76 19.54
C ASN A 147 8.38 11.24 19.83
N PRO A 148 8.99 10.77 20.93
CA PRO A 148 9.13 9.34 21.20
C PRO A 148 7.77 8.65 21.33
N GLY A 149 7.54 7.67 20.46
CA GLY A 149 6.34 6.85 20.46
C GLY A 149 5.15 7.41 19.67
N GLU A 150 5.23 8.65 19.18
CA GLU A 150 4.19 9.25 18.33
C GLU A 150 4.28 8.81 16.87
N ILE A 151 5.50 8.62 16.37
CA ILE A 151 5.80 8.14 15.03
C ILE A 151 6.22 6.67 15.13
N CYS A 152 5.66 5.80 14.28
CA CYS A 152 6.05 4.39 14.19
C CYS A 152 7.49 4.26 13.68
N GLN A 153 8.15 3.13 13.99
CA GLN A 153 9.53 2.87 13.58
C GLN A 153 9.69 2.86 12.05
N GLU A 154 8.70 2.27 11.35
CA GLU A 154 8.69 2.15 9.90
C GLU A 154 7.36 2.72 9.36
N PRO A 155 7.32 4.01 8.99
CA PRO A 155 6.17 4.59 8.30
C PRO A 155 5.94 3.98 6.93
N VAL A 156 4.67 3.91 6.53
CA VAL A 156 4.26 3.39 5.21
C VAL A 156 3.98 4.54 4.24
N TYR A 157 3.65 5.72 4.77
CA TYR A 157 3.37 6.90 3.97
C TYR A 157 4.00 8.15 4.58
N ILE A 158 4.19 9.15 3.73
CA ILE A 158 4.63 10.49 4.09
C ILE A 158 3.70 11.50 3.43
N GLN A 159 3.41 12.60 4.11
CA GLN A 159 2.82 13.76 3.48
C GLN A 159 3.57 15.02 3.91
N THR A 160 3.88 15.87 2.94
CA THR A 160 4.60 17.12 3.16
C THR A 160 3.85 18.28 2.50
N VAL A 161 3.73 19.39 3.21
CA VAL A 161 3.12 20.62 2.69
C VAL A 161 3.94 21.83 3.10
N SER A 162 3.94 22.87 2.27
CA SER A 162 4.52 24.16 2.69
C SER A 162 3.71 24.72 3.85
N THR A 163 4.37 25.28 4.86
CA THR A 163 3.70 25.87 6.03
C THR A 163 2.89 27.12 5.66
N HIS A 164 3.32 27.86 4.64
CA HIS A 164 2.67 29.10 4.21
C HIS A 164 1.41 28.86 3.39
N THR A 165 1.50 28.02 2.36
CA THR A 165 0.41 27.82 1.39
C THR A 165 -0.39 26.56 1.63
N LEU A 166 0.11 25.64 2.48
CA LEU A 166 -0.42 24.29 2.68
C LEU A 166 -0.51 23.46 1.38
N SER A 167 0.17 23.90 0.32
CA SER A 167 0.29 23.15 -0.92
C SER A 167 1.27 21.99 -0.73
N PRO A 168 1.03 20.82 -1.35
CA PRO A 168 2.01 19.74 -1.39
C PRO A 168 3.40 20.24 -1.79
N ALA A 169 4.43 19.72 -1.13
CA ALA A 169 5.82 20.09 -1.42
C ALA A 169 6.18 19.85 -2.90
N SER A 170 5.61 18.80 -3.52
CA SER A 170 5.77 18.51 -4.96
C SER A 170 5.29 19.64 -5.89
N TYR A 171 4.44 20.55 -5.42
CA TYR A 171 3.91 21.68 -6.22
C TYR A 171 4.67 22.98 -5.99
N THR A 172 5.63 23.03 -5.07
CA THR A 172 6.38 24.26 -4.79
C THR A 172 7.41 24.57 -5.87
N GLY A 173 7.82 23.56 -6.64
CA GLY A 173 8.87 23.62 -7.65
C GLY A 173 10.29 23.46 -7.09
N GLU A 174 10.43 23.06 -5.82
CA GLU A 174 11.72 22.83 -5.16
C GLU A 174 12.32 21.46 -5.54
N ASN A 175 13.65 21.39 -5.60
CA ASN A 175 14.38 20.14 -5.84
C ASN A 175 14.75 19.48 -4.51
N PHE A 176 13.88 18.65 -3.95
CA PHE A 176 14.19 17.93 -2.71
C PHE A 176 15.29 16.88 -2.93
N PHE A 177 16.28 16.85 -2.04
CA PHE A 177 17.30 15.80 -2.05
C PHE A 177 16.73 14.48 -1.55
N VAL A 178 15.85 14.55 -0.54
CA VAL A 178 15.09 13.42 0.00
C VAL A 178 13.66 13.89 0.25
N CYS A 179 12.68 13.07 -0.12
CA CYS A 179 11.30 13.23 0.30
C CYS A 179 10.65 11.85 0.20
N ASN A 180 10.71 11.05 1.27
CA ASN A 180 10.15 9.68 1.33
C ASN A 180 9.86 9.24 2.77
N GLU A 181 9.04 8.21 2.93
CA GLU A 181 8.57 7.71 4.23
C GLU A 181 9.68 7.13 5.13
N ALA A 182 10.75 6.59 4.54
CA ALA A 182 11.85 5.98 5.27
C ALA A 182 12.84 7.00 5.85
N ALA A 183 12.93 8.19 5.27
CA ALA A 183 13.95 9.18 5.63
C ALA A 183 13.38 10.56 5.99
N GLY A 184 12.16 10.91 5.58
CA GLY A 184 11.57 12.22 5.80
C GLY A 184 11.76 13.18 4.62
N LEU A 185 11.92 14.48 4.91
CA LEU A 185 12.14 15.53 3.91
C LEU A 185 13.51 16.21 4.14
N ILE A 186 14.27 16.39 3.05
CA ILE A 186 15.54 17.13 3.05
C ILE A 186 15.59 18.04 1.82
N CYS A 187 15.58 19.35 2.05
CA CYS A 187 15.88 20.36 1.04
C CYS A 187 17.23 21.00 1.33
N ARG A 188 18.12 21.03 0.32
CA ARG A 188 19.44 21.66 0.44
C ARG A 188 19.53 22.86 -0.48
N GLN A 189 20.00 24.00 0.03
CA GLN A 189 20.15 25.23 -0.77
C GLN A 189 20.96 25.05 -2.06
N LYS A 190 21.97 24.17 -2.05
CA LYS A 190 22.80 23.89 -3.24
C LYS A 190 22.02 23.27 -4.40
N ASP A 191 20.87 22.65 -4.13
CA ASP A 191 20.01 22.03 -5.15
C ASP A 191 18.91 22.98 -5.66
N GLN A 192 18.71 24.12 -4.99
CA GLN A 192 17.65 25.09 -5.30
C GLN A 192 18.10 26.21 -6.25
N MET A 193 19.12 26.05 -7.10
CA MET A 193 19.58 27.18 -7.93
C MET A 193 18.79 27.31 -9.25
N PRO A 194 18.10 28.44 -9.52
CA PRO A 194 17.86 29.61 -8.65
C PRO A 194 16.67 29.41 -7.68
N GLY A 195 16.76 29.93 -6.46
CA GLY A 195 15.74 29.68 -5.41
C GLY A 195 16.33 29.40 -4.02
N THR A 196 15.44 29.13 -3.05
CA THR A 196 15.76 28.74 -1.66
C THR A 196 14.78 27.67 -1.21
N CYS A 197 15.15 26.91 -0.17
CA CYS A 197 14.21 26.01 0.49
C CYS A 197 13.11 26.82 1.17
N ARG A 198 11.86 26.37 1.03
CA ARG A 198 10.70 26.89 1.76
C ARG A 198 10.50 26.06 3.03
N ASP A 199 9.80 26.67 3.97
CA ASP A 199 9.37 26.02 5.21
C ASP A 199 8.31 24.95 4.90
N HIS A 200 8.53 23.74 5.41
CA HIS A 200 7.63 22.61 5.25
C HIS A 200 7.26 21.97 6.58
N LYS A 201 6.06 21.40 6.61
CA LYS A 201 5.66 20.47 7.64
C LYS A 201 5.38 19.11 7.04
N ILE A 202 5.68 18.08 7.82
CA ILE A 202 5.60 16.67 7.47
C ILE A 202 4.63 15.94 8.40
N ARG A 203 3.98 14.88 7.92
CA ARG A 203 3.36 13.86 8.77
C ARG A 203 3.57 12.49 8.15
N PHE A 204 3.49 11.46 8.99
CA PHE A 204 3.73 10.07 8.59
C PHE A 204 2.44 9.26 8.72
N GLY A 205 2.24 8.35 7.77
CA GLY A 205 1.18 7.36 7.81
C GLY A 205 1.75 6.07 8.39
N CYS A 206 1.27 5.71 9.58
CA CYS A 206 1.69 4.53 10.31
C CYS A 206 0.58 3.47 10.32
N PRO A 207 0.93 2.18 10.45
CA PRO A 207 -0.04 1.17 10.89
C PRO A 207 -0.71 1.63 12.20
N CYS A 208 -2.05 1.65 12.22
CA CYS A 208 -2.81 1.90 13.42
C CYS A 208 -2.49 0.81 14.44
N ARG A 209 -2.29 1.22 15.70
CA ARG A 209 -2.05 0.32 16.83
C ARG A 209 -3.35 -0.12 17.49
#